data_AF-A0A7D7Z893-F1
#
_entry.id   AF-A0A7D7Z893-F1
#
_cell.length_a   1.000
_cell.length_b   1.000
_cell.length_c   1.000
_cell.angle_alpha   90.00
_cell.angle_beta   90.00
_cell.angle_gamma   90.00
#
_symmetry.space_group_name_H-M   'P 1'
#
loop_
_entity.id
_entity.type
_entity.pdbx_description
1 polymer ?
#
loop_
_entity_poly.entity_id
_entity_poly.type
_entity_poly.pdbx_seq_one_letter_code
_entity_poly.pdbx_strand_id
1 'polypeptide(L)' 'MEWILALAGIVFMTIGFIGHAFEMRKIHISDYGDKELGSVNIFINKKNFKWYAVIGVGIALWMMAERT' A
#
# COMPACT_ATOMS: atom_id res chain seq x y z
N MET A 1 20.05 -14.70 -6.01
CA MET A 1 19.00 -13.87 -6.66
C MET A 1 17.93 -14.77 -7.27
N GLU A 2 17.02 -15.24 -6.44
CA GLU A 2 15.74 -15.78 -6.92
C GLU A 2 14.93 -14.63 -7.54
N TRP A 3 15.20 -14.35 -8.81
CA TRP A 3 14.63 -13.23 -9.58
C TRP A 3 13.09 -13.25 -9.57
N ILE A 4 12.48 -14.42 -9.38
CA ILE A 4 11.04 -14.60 -9.19
C ILE A 4 10.56 -13.91 -7.89
N LEU A 5 11.28 -14.08 -6.78
CA LEU A 5 10.94 -13.43 -5.50
C LEU A 5 11.10 -11.90 -5.59
N ALA A 6 12.15 -11.43 -6.28
CA ALA A 6 12.35 -9.99 -6.51
C ALA A 6 11.22 -9.40 -7.38
N LEU A 7 10.84 -10.06 -8.47
CA LEU A 7 9.72 -9.65 -9.32
C LEU A 7 8.39 -9.66 -8.55
N ALA A 8 8.14 -10.71 -7.76
CA ALA A 8 6.97 -10.77 -6.92
C ALA A 8 6.94 -9.61 -5.91
N GLY A 9 8.07 -9.33 -5.24
CA GLY A 9 8.20 -8.20 -4.33
C GLY A 9 7.83 -6.86 -4.99
N ILE A 10 8.35 -6.60 -6.19
CA ILE A 10 8.02 -5.40 -6.99
C ILE A 10 6.52 -5.35 -7.28
N VAL A 11 5.93 -6.44 -7.79
CA VAL A 11 4.50 -6.47 -8.14
C VAL A 11 3.62 -6.18 -6.92
N PHE A 12 3.92 -6.81 -5.77
CA PHE A 12 3.19 -6.58 -4.53
C PHE A 12 3.33 -5.12 -4.06
N MET A 13 4.54 -4.54 -4.09
CA MET A 13 4.75 -3.13 -3.75
C MET A 13 3.97 -2.21 -4.68
N THR A 14 4.04 -2.42 -6.01
CA THR A 14 3.32 -1.58 -6.98
C THR A 14 1.81 -1.63 -6.76
N ILE A 15 1.23 -2.82 -6.60
CA ILE A 15 -0.20 -2.97 -6.31
C ILE A 15 -0.55 -2.31 -4.97
N GLY A 16 0.28 -2.49 -3.96
CA GLY A 16 0.11 -1.90 -2.64
C GLY A 16 0.05 -0.37 -2.67
N PHE A 17 1.00 0.27 -3.35
CA PHE A 17 1.03 1.74 -3.48
C PHE A 17 -0.14 2.28 -4.31
N ILE A 18 -0.44 1.65 -5.46
CA ILE A 18 -1.55 2.06 -6.32
C ILE A 18 -2.88 1.93 -5.58
N GLY A 19 -3.12 0.76 -4.96
CA GLY A 19 -4.33 0.50 -4.19
C GLY A 19 -4.48 1.44 -3.00
N HIS A 20 -3.39 1.72 -2.27
CA HIS A 20 -3.38 2.71 -1.19
C HIS A 20 -3.80 4.10 -1.69
N ALA A 21 -3.25 4.56 -2.82
CA ALA A 21 -3.59 5.85 -3.40
C ALA A 21 -5.08 5.94 -3.80
N PHE A 22 -5.63 4.88 -4.41
CA PHE A 22 -7.05 4.84 -4.76
C PHE A 22 -7.96 4.80 -3.54
N GLU A 23 -7.60 4.04 -2.50
CA GLU A 23 -8.39 3.98 -1.27
C GLU A 23 -8.36 5.31 -0.53
N MET A 24 -7.21 5.97 -0.46
CA MET A 24 -7.08 7.33 0.08
C MET A 24 -7.98 8.32 -0.65
N ARG A 25 -8.02 8.27 -1.99
CA ARG A 25 -8.96 9.07 -2.78
C ARG A 25 -10.42 8.74 -2.44
N LYS A 26 -10.75 7.46 -2.27
CA LYS A 26 -12.10 7.01 -1.92
C LYS A 26 -12.53 7.51 -0.54
N ILE A 27 -11.65 7.42 0.46
CA ILE A 27 -11.89 7.91 1.84
C ILE A 27 -12.11 9.43 1.83
N HIS A 28 -11.30 10.16 1.07
CA HIS A 28 -11.45 11.61 0.96
C HIS A 28 -12.84 11.99 0.42
N ILE A 29 -13.29 11.33 -0.65
CA ILE A 29 -14.60 11.58 -1.24
C ILE A 29 -15.74 11.12 -0.31
N SER A 30 -15.60 9.97 0.37
CA SER A 30 -16.70 9.39 1.15
C SER A 30 -16.87 10.00 2.55
N ASP A 31 -15.77 10.33 3.21
CA ASP A 31 -15.79 10.65 4.66
C ASP A 31 -15.60 12.16 4.93
N TYR A 32 -15.09 12.95 3.98
CA TYR A 32 -14.77 14.38 4.18
C TYR A 32 -15.51 15.35 3.22
N GLY A 33 -15.94 14.89 2.04
CA GLY A 33 -16.55 15.75 1.02
C GLY A 33 -15.63 16.88 0.53
N ASP A 34 -16.14 17.79 -0.30
CA ASP A 34 -15.34 18.88 -0.94
C ASP A 34 -14.85 19.98 0.03
N LYS A 35 -15.15 19.90 1.33
CA LYS A 35 -15.03 21.04 2.25
C LYS A 35 -13.98 20.91 3.34
N GLU A 36 -13.41 19.72 3.58
CA GLU A 36 -12.39 19.55 4.61
C GLU A 36 -11.08 19.00 4.03
N LEU A 37 -9.98 19.71 4.32
CA LEU A 37 -8.63 19.17 4.19
C LEU A 37 -8.58 17.93 5.08
N GLY A 38 -8.64 16.74 4.46
CA GLY A 38 -8.77 15.47 5.15
C GLY A 38 -7.82 15.37 6.34
N SER A 39 -8.35 14.96 7.49
CA SER A 39 -7.56 14.83 8.72
C SER A 39 -6.35 13.92 8.52
N VAL A 40 -5.22 14.19 9.19
CA VAL A 40 -4.03 13.30 9.19
C VAL A 40 -4.40 11.85 9.56
N ASN A 41 -5.52 11.64 10.26
CA ASN A 41 -6.06 10.31 10.55
C ASN A 41 -6.43 9.48 9.30
N ILE A 42 -6.51 10.06 8.10
CA ILE A 42 -6.77 9.30 6.87
C ILE A 42 -5.72 8.21 6.64
N PHE A 43 -4.45 8.45 7.00
CA PHE A 43 -3.38 7.48 6.85
C PHE A 43 -3.54 6.29 7.80
N ILE A 44 -4.17 6.47 8.96
CA ILE A 44 -4.39 5.40 9.95
C ILE A 44 -5.77 4.74 9.76
N ASN A 45 -6.51 5.11 8.71
CA ASN A 45 -7.83 4.55 8.46
C ASN A 45 -7.74 3.02 8.22
N LYS A 46 -8.61 2.26 8.88
CA LYS A 46 -8.68 0.79 8.77
C LYS A 46 -8.81 0.30 7.32
N LYS A 47 -9.42 1.10 6.44
CA LYS A 47 -9.53 0.82 4.99
C LYS A 47 -8.16 0.77 4.30
N ASN A 48 -7.15 1.52 4.79
CA ASN A 48 -5.78 1.53 4.27
C ASN A 48 -4.90 0.40 4.79
N PHE A 49 -5.25 -0.20 5.93
CA PHE A 49 -4.44 -1.24 6.58
C PHE A 49 -4.12 -2.42 5.66
N LYS A 50 -5.10 -2.84 4.83
CA LYS A 50 -4.90 -3.93 3.85
C LYS A 50 -3.78 -3.61 2.86
N TRP A 51 -3.64 -2.34 2.44
CA TRP A 51 -2.61 -1.95 1.49
C TRP A 51 -1.23 -1.90 2.15
N TYR A 52 -1.13 -1.51 3.42
CA TYR A 52 0.12 -1.62 4.18
C TYR A 52 0.56 -3.07 4.36
N ALA A 53 -0.38 -4.00 4.58
CA ALA A 53 -0.06 -5.42 4.62
C ALA A 53 0.51 -5.91 3.27
N VAL A 54 -0.10 -5.51 2.15
CA VAL A 54 0.40 -5.86 0.80
C VAL A 54 1.79 -5.30 0.54
N ILE A 55 2.04 -4.03 0.90
CA ILE A 55 3.38 -3.41 0.80
C ILE A 55 4.39 -4.16 1.68
N GLY A 56 4.01 -4.49 2.92
CA GLY A 56 4.86 -5.24 3.84
C GLY A 56 5.25 -6.62 3.32
N VAL A 57 4.31 -7.34 2.70
CA VAL A 57 4.60 -8.62 2.01
C VAL A 57 5.57 -8.41 0.85
N GLY A 58 5.37 -7.37 0.04
CA GLY A 58 6.29 -7.04 -1.07
C GLY A 58 7.72 -6.77 -0.58
N ILE A 59 7.88 -6.01 0.51
CA ILE A 59 9.18 -5.76 1.15
C ILE A 59 9.78 -7.06 1.69
N ALA A 60 8.99 -7.92 2.35
CA ALA A 60 9.49 -9.19 2.86
C ALA A 60 10.00 -10.11 1.73
N LEU A 61 9.27 -10.19 0.61
CA LEU A 61 9.69 -10.92 -0.58
C LEU A 61 10.99 -10.37 -1.18
N TRP A 62 11.11 -9.04 -1.23
CA TRP A 62 12.35 -8.39 -1.68
C TRP A 62 13.54 -8.74 -0.77
N MET A 63 13.36 -8.61 0.55
CA MET A 63 14.40 -8.94 1.54
C MET A 63 14.83 -10.40 1.44
N MET A 64 13.89 -11.32 1.23
CA MET A 64 14.21 -12.73 0.99
C MET A 64 15.01 -12.89 -0.30
N ALA A 65 14.59 -12.26 -1.40
CA ALA A 65 15.29 -12.34 -2.69
C ALA A 65 16.73 -11.83 -2.63
N GLU A 66 16.99 -10.78 -1.85
CA GLU A 66 18.32 -10.19 -1.65
C GLU A 66 19.23 -11.05 -0.76
N ARG A 67 18.63 -11.81 0.18
CA ARG A 67 19.34 -12.65 1.14
C ARG A 67 19.50 -14.11 0.69
N THR A 68 19.09 -14.45 -0.54
CA THR A 68 19.17 -15.79 -1.15
C THR A 68 20.03 -15.80 -2.40
#